data_AF-A0A0G1XWE3-F1
#
_entry.id   AF-A0A0G1XWE3-F1
#
_cell.length_a   1.000
_cell.length_b   1.000
_cell.length_c   1.000
_cell.angle_alpha   90.00
_cell.angle_beta   90.00
_cell.angle_gamma   90.00
#
_symmetry.space_group_name_H-M   'P 1'
#
loop_
_entity.id
_entity.type
_entity.pdbx_description
1 polymer ?
#
loop_
_entity_poly.entity_id
_entity_poly.type
_entity_poly.pdbx_seq_one_letter_code
_entity_poly.pdbx_strand_id
1 'polypeptide(L)'
;MATICFYQDSRHEKPLYWIRDVLGIGYISRRSDNITELRINGYKQVERILKDLLPYVKFRKIQTKILLNSAKLLQKGKLSRNDLLKLVNGILKIQAENYVTKRKKSKEELLKILGLTP
;
A
#
# COMPACT_ATOMS: atom_id res chain seq x y z
N MET A 1 -2.98 8.14 1.19
CA MET A 1 -3.29 7.42 -0.07
C MET A 1 -2.79 5.98 0.03
N ALA A 2 -3.53 5.01 -0.51
CA ALA A 2 -3.08 3.62 -0.63
C ALA A 2 -2.24 3.45 -1.89
N THR A 3 -1.20 2.62 -1.81
CA THR A 3 -0.21 2.46 -2.88
C THR A 3 0.26 1.01 -2.99
N ILE A 4 0.40 0.53 -4.23
CA ILE A 4 1.18 -0.65 -4.59
C ILE A 4 2.42 -0.18 -5.34
N CYS A 5 3.60 -0.67 -4.94
CA CYS A 5 4.86 -0.40 -5.64
C CYS A 5 5.53 -1.70 -6.06
N PHE A 6 5.99 -1.73 -7.30
CA PHE A 6 6.93 -2.73 -7.80
C PHE A 6 8.26 -2.04 -8.09
N TYR A 7 9.36 -2.71 -7.78
CA TYR A 7 10.71 -2.19 -7.95
C TYR A 7 11.51 -3.13 -8.85
N GLN A 8 12.38 -2.56 -9.68
CA GLN A 8 13.32 -3.31 -10.49
C GLN A 8 14.59 -2.50 -10.74
N ASP A 9 15.73 -3.18 -10.89
CA ASP A 9 16.94 -2.56 -11.41
C ASP A 9 16.64 -1.90 -12.76
N SER A 10 17.08 -0.66 -12.97
CA SER A 10 16.72 0.11 -14.16
C SER A 10 17.25 -0.50 -15.46
N ARG A 11 18.31 -1.32 -15.40
CA ARG A 11 18.80 -2.09 -16.56
C ARG A 11 17.83 -3.17 -17.01
N HIS A 12 16.90 -3.54 -16.14
CA HIS A 12 15.91 -4.60 -16.36
C HIS A 12 14.49 -4.09 -16.17
N GLU A 13 14.20 -2.81 -16.39
CA GLU A 13 12.90 -2.20 -16.11
C GLU A 13 11.73 -2.69 -17.00
N LYS A 14 12.00 -3.37 -18.12
CA LYS A 14 10.97 -3.81 -19.09
C LYS A 14 9.77 -4.56 -18.47
N PRO A 15 9.94 -5.46 -17.48
CA PRO A 15 8.81 -6.12 -16.82
C PRO A 15 7.89 -5.13 -16.08
N LEU A 16 8.38 -3.99 -15.61
CA LEU A 16 7.52 -2.98 -14.97
C LEU A 16 6.56 -2.35 -15.99
N TYR A 17 7.01 -2.11 -17.22
CA TYR A 17 6.14 -1.64 -18.32
C TYR A 17 5.10 -2.71 -18.67
N TRP A 18 5.53 -3.97 -18.80
CA TRP A 18 4.60 -5.08 -19.04
C TRP A 18 3.54 -5.19 -17.93
N ILE A 19 3.93 -5.12 -16.64
CA ILE A 19 2.97 -5.13 -15.52
C ILE A 19 1.99 -3.95 -15.62
N ARG A 20 2.48 -2.74 -15.91
CA ARG A 20 1.63 -1.55 -16.08
C ARG A 20 0.60 -1.76 -17.19
N ASP A 21 1.03 -2.30 -18.32
CA ASP A 21 0.17 -2.52 -19.49
C ASP A 21 -0.87 -3.61 -19.20
N VAL A 22 -0.50 -4.69 -18.50
CA VAL A 22 -1.44 -5.72 -18.01
C VAL A 22 -2.45 -5.16 -17.02
N LEU A 23 -2.03 -4.32 -16.08
CA LEU A 23 -2.91 -3.74 -15.06
C LEU A 23 -3.74 -2.55 -15.58
N GLY A 24 -3.35 -1.99 -16.73
CA GLY A 24 -3.95 -0.82 -17.38
C GLY A 24 -3.80 0.48 -16.59
N ILE A 25 -2.89 0.53 -15.61
CA ILE A 25 -2.73 1.69 -14.72
C ILE A 25 -1.36 1.71 -14.03
N GLY A 26 -0.99 2.90 -13.57
CA GLY A 26 0.22 3.15 -12.80
C GLY A 26 1.19 4.01 -13.59
N TYR A 27 2.09 4.67 -12.88
CA TYR A 27 3.16 5.44 -13.49
C TYR A 27 4.50 4.81 -13.17
N ILE A 28 5.43 4.96 -14.10
CA ILE A 28 6.80 4.46 -13.96
C ILE A 28 7.72 5.66 -13.75
N SER A 29 8.60 5.56 -12.76
CA SER A 29 9.63 6.58 -12.51
C SER A 29 10.98 5.91 -12.26
N ARG A 30 12.04 6.57 -12.73
CA ARG A 30 13.42 6.19 -12.43
C ARG A 30 13.92 7.03 -11.26
N ARG A 31 14.50 6.38 -10.27
CA ARG A 31 15.11 7.02 -9.10
C ARG A 31 16.59 7.27 -9.37
N SER A 32 17.19 8.14 -8.57
CA SER A 32 18.63 8.47 -8.65
C SER A 32 19.57 7.33 -8.20
N ASP A 33 19.03 6.24 -7.65
CA ASP A 33 19.79 5.06 -7.17
C ASP A 33 19.72 3.86 -8.13
N ASN A 34 19.52 4.11 -9.42
CA ASN A 34 19.40 3.08 -10.47
C ASN A 34 18.23 2.10 -10.27
N ILE A 35 17.24 2.45 -9.45
CA ILE A 35 16.00 1.68 -9.30
C ILE A 35 14.87 2.35 -10.09
N THR A 36 14.13 1.55 -10.86
CA THR A 36 12.87 1.95 -11.47
C THR A 36 11.71 1.44 -10.63
N GLU A 37 10.68 2.26 -10.44
CA GLU A 37 9.47 1.89 -9.72
C GLU A 37 8.22 2.02 -10.60
N LEU A 38 7.33 1.04 -10.52
CA LEU A 38 5.94 1.17 -10.96
C LEU A 38 5.09 1.47 -9.73
N ARG A 39 4.41 2.61 -9.72
CA ARG A 39 3.52 3.00 -8.63
C ARG A 39 2.07 3.06 -9.08
N ILE A 40 1.21 2.41 -8.31
CA ILE A 40 -0.23 2.41 -8.48
C ILE A 40 -0.85 3.01 -7.22
N ASN A 41 -1.64 4.07 -7.42
CA ASN A 41 -2.15 4.93 -6.37
C ASN A 41 -3.68 5.00 -6.44
N GLY A 42 -4.30 5.19 -5.27
CA GLY A 42 -5.74 5.43 -5.15
C GLY A 42 -6.51 4.21 -4.63
N TYR A 43 -7.52 4.47 -3.80
CA TYR A 43 -8.20 3.41 -3.04
C TYR A 43 -8.94 2.43 -3.95
N LYS A 44 -9.68 2.94 -4.94
CA LYS A 44 -10.45 2.12 -5.90
C LYS A 44 -9.54 1.22 -6.75
N GLN A 45 -8.45 1.79 -7.24
CA GLN A 45 -7.47 1.11 -8.09
C GLN A 45 -6.75 0.01 -7.31
N VAL A 46 -6.28 0.33 -6.10
CA VAL A 46 -5.60 -0.61 -5.22
C VAL A 46 -6.54 -1.73 -4.79
N GLU A 47 -7.79 -1.43 -4.43
CA GLU A 47 -8.77 -2.46 -4.08
C GLU A 47 -8.94 -3.48 -5.21
N ARG A 48 -9.22 -3.00 -6.44
CA ARG A 48 -9.43 -3.86 -7.61
C ARG A 48 -8.25 -4.80 -7.81
N ILE A 49 -7.03 -4.24 -7.88
CA ILE A 49 -5.83 -5.02 -8.17
C ILE A 49 -5.51 -6.01 -7.05
N LEU A 50 -5.61 -5.60 -5.78
CA LEU A 50 -5.35 -6.51 -4.68
C LEU A 50 -6.38 -7.63 -4.59
N LYS A 51 -7.64 -7.39 -4.98
CA LYS A 51 -8.67 -8.42 -5.04
C LYS A 51 -8.30 -9.51 -6.05
N ASP A 52 -7.81 -9.12 -7.23
CA ASP A 52 -7.40 -10.04 -8.29
C ASP A 52 -6.11 -10.79 -7.95
N LEU A 53 -5.15 -10.13 -7.28
CA LEU A 53 -3.88 -10.73 -6.90
C LEU A 53 -3.97 -11.63 -5.65
N LEU A 54 -4.89 -11.35 -4.72
CA LEU A 54 -4.96 -12.01 -3.41
C LEU A 54 -4.93 -13.56 -3.45
N PRO A 55 -5.58 -14.26 -4.40
CA PRO A 55 -5.49 -15.72 -4.49
C PRO A 55 -4.07 -16.25 -4.71
N TYR A 56 -3.21 -15.45 -5.36
CA TYR A 56 -1.87 -15.84 -5.78
C TYR A 56 -0.78 -15.33 -4.81
N VAL A 57 -1.09 -14.38 -3.94
CA VAL A 57 -0.13 -13.84 -2.97
C VAL A 57 0.11 -14.82 -1.82
N LYS A 58 1.35 -15.32 -1.72
CA LYS A 58 1.81 -16.17 -0.60
C LYS A 58 2.49 -15.35 0.50
N PHE A 59 3.63 -14.73 0.19
CA PHE A 59 4.47 -14.07 1.19
C PHE A 59 3.85 -12.80 1.80
N ARG A 60 3.14 -12.01 0.99
CA ARG A 60 2.55 -10.73 1.44
C ARG A 60 1.05 -10.83 1.73
N LYS A 61 0.56 -12.02 2.07
CA LYS A 61 -0.88 -12.30 2.18
C LYS A 61 -1.55 -11.47 3.27
N ILE A 62 -0.87 -11.29 4.40
CA ILE A 62 -1.37 -10.49 5.53
C ILE A 62 -1.47 -9.02 5.13
N GLN A 63 -0.41 -8.44 4.57
CA GLN A 63 -0.39 -7.04 4.13
C GLN A 63 -1.45 -6.78 3.05
N THR A 64 -1.58 -7.72 2.10
CA THR A 64 -2.57 -7.63 1.00
C THR A 64 -4.00 -7.59 1.54
N LYS A 65 -4.35 -8.50 2.47
CA LYS A 65 -5.69 -8.52 3.09
C LYS A 65 -5.99 -7.24 3.85
N ILE A 66 -5.04 -6.76 4.64
CA ILE A 66 -5.20 -5.53 5.43
C ILE A 66 -5.38 -4.34 4.49
N LEU A 67 -4.50 -4.19 3.50
CA LEU A 67 -4.55 -3.06 2.57
C LEU A 67 -5.82 -3.09 1.71
N LEU A 68 -6.29 -4.27 1.28
CA LEU A 68 -7.56 -4.44 0.58
C LEU A 68 -8.75 -3.94 1.43
N ASN A 69 -8.81 -4.35 2.71
CA ASN A 69 -9.87 -3.92 3.61
C ASN A 69 -9.79 -2.42 3.93
N SER A 70 -8.58 -1.90 4.13
CA SER A 70 -8.35 -0.46 4.34
C SER A 70 -8.75 0.37 3.13
N ALA A 71 -8.44 -0.09 1.91
CA ALA A 71 -8.83 0.57 0.67
C ALA A 71 -10.36 0.62 0.51
N LYS A 72 -11.07 -0.46 0.84
CA LYS A 72 -12.56 -0.48 0.88
C LYS A 72 -13.12 0.51 1.89
N LEU A 73 -12.53 0.54 3.09
CA LEU A 73 -12.98 1.43 4.16
C LEU A 73 -12.79 2.90 3.78
N LEU A 74 -11.63 3.26 3.23
CA LEU A 74 -11.28 4.62 2.82
C LEU A 74 -12.13 5.15 1.65
N GLN A 75 -12.81 4.29 0.90
CA GLN A 75 -13.74 4.70 -0.16
C GLN A 75 -15.10 5.19 0.39
N LYS A 76 -15.45 4.88 1.66
CA LYS A 76 -16.74 5.27 2.25
C LYS A 76 -16.88 6.77 2.53
N GLY A 77 -15.80 7.55 2.40
CA GLY A 77 -15.79 8.98 2.71
C GLY A 77 -15.64 9.23 4.20
N LYS A 78 -16.71 9.60 4.90
CA LYS A 78 -16.67 9.88 6.34
C LYS A 78 -16.40 8.61 7.14
N LEU A 79 -15.37 8.65 7.98
CA LEU A 79 -14.93 7.53 8.81
C LEU A 79 -15.28 7.79 10.28
N SER A 80 -15.80 6.77 10.96
CA SER A 80 -15.99 6.82 12.41
C SER A 80 -14.64 6.74 13.13
N ARG A 81 -14.63 7.12 14.42
CA ARG A 81 -13.47 6.89 15.31
C ARG A 81 -13.01 5.43 15.26
N ASN A 82 -13.95 4.48 15.24
CA ASN A 82 -13.64 3.05 15.16
C ASN A 82 -13.01 2.66 13.82
N ASP A 83 -13.43 3.28 12.71
CA ASP A 83 -12.82 3.06 11.40
C ASP A 83 -11.39 3.57 11.36
N LEU A 84 -11.13 4.76 11.92
CA LEU A 84 -9.80 5.32 12.05
C LEU A 84 -8.88 4.42 12.90
N LEU A 85 -9.39 3.89 14.03
CA LEU A 85 -8.64 2.94 14.86
C LEU A 85 -8.33 1.63 14.11
N LYS A 86 -9.26 1.11 13.31
CA LYS A 86 -9.01 -0.05 12.44
C LYS A 86 -7.89 0.23 11.44
N LEU A 87 -7.87 1.42 10.83
CA LEU A 87 -6.81 1.82 9.91
C LEU A 87 -5.45 1.90 10.60
N VAL A 88 -5.37 2.50 11.78
CA VAL A 88 -4.13 2.58 12.58
C VAL A 88 -3.61 1.17 12.90
N ASN A 89 -4.46 0.29 13.42
CA ASN A 89 -4.07 -1.08 13.73
C ASN A 89 -3.62 -1.83 12.48
N GLY A 90 -4.27 -1.60 11.33
CA GLY A 90 -3.85 -2.13 10.04
C GLY A 90 -2.46 -1.68 9.63
N ILE A 91 -2.15 -0.38 9.78
CA ILE A 91 -0.82 0.18 9.48
C ILE A 91 0.24 -0.48 10.36
N LEU A 92 0.02 -0.57 11.67
CA LEU A 92 0.97 -1.18 12.61
C LEU A 92 1.22 -2.66 12.29
N LYS A 93 0.18 -3.40 11.90
CA LYS A 93 0.33 -4.80 11.50
C LYS A 93 1.10 -4.93 10.18
N ILE A 94 0.80 -4.12 9.17
CA ILE A 94 1.60 -4.10 7.92
C ILE A 94 3.05 -3.76 8.22
N GLN A 95 3.29 -2.79 9.10
CA GLN A 95 4.63 -2.42 9.54
C GLN A 95 5.36 -3.59 10.21
N ALA A 96 4.71 -4.36 11.08
CA ALA A 96 5.31 -5.52 11.74
C ALA A 96 5.69 -6.64 10.74
N GLU A 97 4.88 -6.83 9.70
CA GLU A 97 5.11 -7.85 8.66
C GLU A 97 6.13 -7.43 7.59
N ASN A 98 6.41 -6.13 7.46
CA ASN A 98 7.39 -5.63 6.51
C ASN A 98 8.81 -5.71 7.08
N TYR A 99 9.73 -6.21 6.26
CA TYR A 99 11.17 -6.12 6.53
C TYR A 99 11.59 -4.70 6.92
N VAL A 100 12.64 -4.62 7.75
CA VAL A 100 13.13 -3.40 8.43
C VAL A 100 13.00 -2.17 7.55
N THR A 101 12.28 -1.17 8.05
CA THR A 101 12.20 0.16 7.44
C THR A 101 12.87 1.16 8.37
N LYS A 102 13.71 2.05 7.82
CA LYS A 102 14.53 3.00 8.59
C LYS A 102 13.75 3.90 9.58
N ARG A 103 12.46 4.18 9.32
CA ARG A 103 11.59 4.92 10.24
C ARG A 103 10.12 4.52 10.06
N LYS A 104 9.45 4.15 11.16
CA LYS A 104 8.01 3.84 11.23
C LYS A 104 7.37 4.84 12.20
N LYS A 105 6.18 5.35 11.88
CA LYS A 105 5.40 6.12 12.85
C LYS A 105 4.86 5.16 13.91
N SER A 106 5.00 5.53 15.18
CA SER A 106 4.44 4.77 16.29
C SER A 106 2.91 4.86 16.31
N LYS A 107 2.28 4.05 17.16
CA LYS A 107 0.83 4.11 17.37
C LYS A 107 0.43 5.49 17.88
N GLU A 108 1.17 6.04 18.83
CA GLU A 108 0.93 7.34 19.46
C GLU A 108 1.02 8.47 18.43
N GLU A 109 2.05 8.45 17.58
CA GLU A 109 2.18 9.42 16.48
C GLU A 109 0.98 9.34 15.53
N LEU A 110 0.55 8.13 15.15
CA LEU A 110 -0.60 7.94 14.26
C LEU A 110 -1.91 8.41 14.91
N LEU A 111 -2.14 8.11 16.19
CA LEU A 111 -3.31 8.56 16.92
C LEU A 111 -3.36 10.09 17.06
N LYS A 112 -2.21 10.71 17.35
CA LYS A 112 -2.08 12.17 17.44
C LYS A 112 -2.40 12.85 16.11
N ILE A 113 -1.88 12.33 15.00
CA ILE A 113 -2.18 12.84 13.64
C ILE A 113 -3.68 12.80 13.34
N LEU A 114 -4.39 11.79 13.87
CA LEU A 114 -5.82 11.60 13.64
C LEU A 114 -6.71 12.27 14.68
N GLY A 115 -6.14 13.04 15.64
CA GLY A 115 -6.91 13.66 16.71
C GLY A 115 -7.61 12.64 17.63
N LEU A 116 -7.02 11.45 17.80
CA LEU A 116 -7.60 10.36 18.59
C LEU A 116 -7.03 10.24 20.00
N THR A 117 -6.02 11.05 20.33
CA THR A 117 -5.53 11.19 21.71
C THR A 117 -6.56 11.96 22.56
N PRO A 118 -6.63 11.69 23.88
CA PRO A 118 -7.39 12.54 24.81
C PRO A 118 -6.99 14.01 24.70
#